data_AF-A0A2V7X1G1-F1
#
_entry.id   AF-A0A2V7X1G1-F1
#
_cell.length_a   1.000
_cell.length_b   1.000
_cell.length_c   1.000
_cell.angle_alpha   90.00
_cell.angle_beta   90.00
_cell.angle_gamma   90.00
#
_symmetry.space_group_name_H-M   'P 1'
#
loop_
_entity.id
_entity.type
_entity.pdbx_description
1 polymer ?
#
loop_
_entity_poly.entity_id
_entity_poly.type
_entity_poly.pdbx_seq_one_letter_code
_entity_poly.pdbx_strand_id
1 'polypeptide(L)' 'MSFHKDVTWRLLDTFDWYSPWYQSKHTYEEVFRWFEDCGLEDLRVIEQPIAVQGRRPTELRPAPAQETMEIERCAE' A
#
# COMPACT_ATOMS: atom_id res chain seq x y z
N MET A 1 18.19 -6.18 2.07
CA MET A 1 18.57 -6.56 3.44
C MET A 1 18.11 -5.44 4.35
N SER A 2 17.29 -5.76 5.36
CA SER A 2 16.73 -4.75 6.25
C SER A 2 17.80 -4.06 7.07
N PHE A 3 17.78 -2.71 7.11
CA PHE A 3 18.80 -1.89 7.79
C PHE A 3 18.39 -1.49 9.22
N HIS A 4 17.36 -2.14 9.79
CA HIS A 4 16.88 -1.83 11.12
C HIS A 4 17.95 -2.08 12.20
N LYS A 5 18.09 -1.19 13.18
CA LYS A 5 19.13 -1.29 14.23
C LYS A 5 18.97 -2.55 15.09
N ASP A 6 17.73 -2.89 15.41
CA ASP A 6 17.39 -4.10 16.15
C ASP A 6 17.56 -5.35 15.26
N VAL A 7 18.19 -6.39 15.80
CA VAL A 7 18.37 -7.69 15.13
C VAL A 7 17.02 -8.39 14.92
N THR A 8 16.12 -8.32 15.91
CA THR A 8 14.84 -9.03 15.90
C THR A 8 13.98 -8.57 14.73
N TRP A 9 13.87 -7.25 14.54
CA TRP A 9 13.14 -6.66 13.42
C TRP A 9 13.74 -7.03 12.06
N ARG A 10 15.08 -7.09 11.95
CA ARG A 10 15.72 -7.53 10.69
C ARG A 10 15.41 -8.98 10.35
N LEU A 11 15.37 -9.84 11.36
CA LEU A 11 15.00 -11.25 11.19
C LEU A 11 13.55 -11.37 10.75
N LEU A 12 12.63 -10.69 11.43
CA LEU A 12 11.21 -10.69 11.06
C LEU A 12 11.01 -10.20 9.62
N ASP A 13 11.55 -9.04 9.25
CA ASP A 13 11.43 -8.50 7.88
C ASP A 13 12.03 -9.44 6.81
N THR A 14 13.19 -10.04 7.09
CA THR A 14 13.86 -10.93 6.12
C THR A 14 13.11 -12.26 5.95
N PHE A 15 12.52 -12.77 7.02
CA PHE A 15 11.90 -14.10 7.05
C PHE A 15 10.37 -14.06 7.17
N ASP A 16 9.73 -12.90 7.00
CA ASP A 16 8.28 -12.72 7.13
C ASP A 16 7.49 -13.66 6.20
N TRP A 17 8.05 -13.94 5.03
CA TRP A 17 7.45 -14.84 4.04
C TRP A 17 7.44 -16.32 4.45
N TYR A 18 8.15 -16.71 5.51
CA TYR A 18 8.18 -18.08 6.03
C TYR A 18 7.05 -18.40 7.01
N SER A 19 6.19 -17.44 7.35
CA SER A 19 5.01 -17.62 8.20
C SER A 19 3.70 -17.65 7.39
N PRO A 20 3.42 -18.69 6.59
CA PRO A 20 2.21 -18.74 5.75
C PRO A 20 0.92 -18.72 6.56
N TRP A 21 0.94 -19.23 7.80
CA TRP A 21 -0.23 -19.20 8.70
C TRP A 21 -0.63 -17.81 9.17
N TYR A 22 0.32 -16.89 9.24
CA TYR A 22 0.10 -15.53 9.72
C TYR A 22 0.10 -14.51 8.57
N GLN A 23 0.16 -14.99 7.33
CA GLN A 23 0.15 -14.12 6.16
C GLN A 23 -1.26 -13.57 5.94
N SER A 24 -1.47 -12.31 6.34
CA SER A 24 -2.67 -11.55 6.01
C SER A 24 -2.47 -10.83 4.68
N LYS A 25 -3.55 -10.70 3.90
CA LYS A 25 -3.59 -9.87 2.69
C LYS A 25 -4.88 -9.06 2.69
N HIS A 26 -4.82 -7.86 2.12
CA HIS A 26 -5.99 -7.01 1.93
C HIS A 26 -6.97 -7.59 0.91
N THR A 27 -8.22 -7.15 0.94
CA THR A 27 -9.17 -7.50 -0.12
C THR A 27 -9.03 -6.54 -1.30
N TYR A 28 -9.53 -6.95 -2.47
CA TYR A 28 -9.56 -6.04 -3.62
C TYR A 28 -10.42 -4.81 -3.30
N GLU A 29 -11.55 -4.98 -2.62
CA GLU A 29 -12.42 -3.86 -2.25
C GLU A 29 -11.70 -2.83 -1.37
N GLU A 30 -10.87 -3.27 -0.42
CA GLU A 30 -10.06 -2.38 0.42
C GLU A 30 -9.08 -1.57 -0.42
N VAL A 31 -8.34 -2.25 -1.30
CA VAL A 31 -7.33 -1.60 -2.15
C VAL A 31 -7.97 -0.64 -3.15
N PHE A 32 -9.10 -1.02 -3.76
CA PHE A 32 -9.85 -0.15 -4.67
C PHE A 32 -10.32 1.13 -3.97
N ARG A 33 -10.90 0.99 -2.76
CA ARG A 33 -11.36 2.16 -1.99
C ARG A 33 -10.22 3.13 -1.69
N TRP A 34 -9.03 2.64 -1.33
CA TRP A 34 -7.88 3.53 -1.11
C TRP A 34 -7.48 4.30 -2.36
N PHE A 35 -7.53 3.65 -3.53
CA PHE A 35 -7.23 4.32 -4.79
C PHE A 35 -8.30 5.36 -5.16
N GLU A 36 -9.57 5.07 -4.91
CA GLU A 36 -10.68 6.02 -5.07
C GLU A 36 -10.55 7.21 -4.10
N ASP A 37 -10.21 6.96 -2.84
CA ASP A 37 -10.01 7.99 -1.81
C ASP A 37 -8.82 8.91 -2.17
N CYS A 38 -7.79 8.36 -2.85
CA CYS A 38 -6.67 9.13 -3.40
C CYS A 38 -7.03 9.91 -4.69
N GLY A 39 -8.26 9.76 -5.22
CA GLY A 39 -8.69 10.40 -6.46
C GLY A 39 -7.98 9.86 -7.71
N LEU A 40 -7.52 8.61 -7.69
CA LEU A 40 -6.95 7.94 -8.86
C LEU A 40 -8.07 7.47 -9.80
N GLU A 41 -7.82 7.56 -11.10
CA GLU A 41 -8.76 7.16 -12.16
C GLU A 41 -8.25 5.92 -12.91
N ASP A 42 -9.07 5.33 -13.79
CA ASP A 42 -8.70 4.16 -14.62
C ASP A 42 -8.19 2.95 -13.80
N LEU A 43 -8.98 2.56 -12.79
CA LEU A 43 -8.63 1.47 -11.86
C LEU A 43 -8.79 0.10 -12.50
N ARG A 44 -7.73 -0.71 -12.46
CA ARG A 44 -7.73 -2.09 -12.97
C ARG A 44 -6.92 -3.04 -12.10
N VAL A 45 -7.40 -4.26 -11.96
CA VAL A 45 -6.64 -5.37 -11.37
C VAL A 45 -5.56 -5.81 -12.35
N ILE A 46 -4.36 -6.07 -11.84
CA ILE A 46 -3.24 -6.60 -12.63
C ILE A 46 -2.97 -8.07 -12.26
N GLU A 47 -2.03 -8.72 -12.95
CA GLU A 47 -1.79 -10.16 -12.81
C GLU A 47 -1.37 -10.59 -11.39
N GLN A 48 -0.76 -9.68 -10.63
CA GLN A 48 -0.34 -9.96 -9.27
C GLN A 48 -1.55 -10.03 -8.33
N PRO A 49 -1.65 -11.06 -7.47
CA PRO A 49 -2.72 -11.15 -6.49
C PRO A 49 -2.77 -9.90 -5.61
N ILE A 50 -3.96 -9.29 -5.53
CA ILE A 50 -4.25 -8.15 -4.65
C ILE A 50 -3.39 -6.94 -5.07
N ALA A 51 -3.29 -6.73 -6.38
CA ALA A 51 -2.65 -5.56 -6.96
C ALA A 51 -3.62 -4.82 -7.88
N VAL A 52 -3.69 -3.51 -7.70
CA VAL A 52 -4.52 -2.59 -8.46
C VAL A 52 -3.62 -1.51 -9.05
N GLN A 53 -3.89 -1.13 -10.28
CA GLN A 53 -3.26 0.00 -10.95
C GLN A 53 -4.30 1.10 -11.15
N GLY A 54 -3.90 2.34 -10.91
CA GLY A 54 -4.67 3.54 -11.22
C GLY A 54 -3.76 4.61 -11.84
N ARG A 55 -4.39 5.57 -12.49
CA ARG A 55 -3.73 6.70 -13.15
C ARG A 55 -4.06 7.99 -12.41
N ARG A 56 -3.05 8.80 -12.14
CA ARG A 56 -3.26 10.14 -11.59
C ARG A 56 -3.96 11.02 -12.65
N PRO A 57 -5.01 11.77 -12.28
CA PRO A 57 -5.66 12.71 -13.19
C PRO A 57 -4.65 13.68 -13.79
N THR A 58 -4.74 13.92 -15.10
CA THR A 58 -3.84 14.87 -15.79
C THR A 58 -4.21 16.32 -15.47
N GLU A 59 -5.48 16.56 -15.13
CA GLU A 59 -5.93 17.87 -14.68
C GLU A 59 -5.70 18.02 -13.18
N LEU A 60 -4.89 19.02 -12.83
CA LEU A 60 -4.51 19.35 -11.47
C LEU A 60 -5.73 19.95 -10.75
N ARG A 61 -6.65 19.10 -10.30
CA ARG A 61 -7.61 19.53 -9.28
C ARG A 61 -6.78 19.88 -8.04
N PRO A 62 -6.91 21.08 -7.44
CA PRO A 62 -6.15 21.39 -6.24
C PRO A 62 -6.48 20.32 -5.20
N ALA A 63 -5.46 19.55 -4.83
CA ALA A 63 -5.59 18.45 -3.90
C ALA A 63 -6.17 19.00 -2.58
N PRO A 64 -7.17 18.35 -1.97
CA PRO A 64 -7.51 18.67 -0.59
C PRO A 64 -6.24 18.48 0.26
N ALA A 65 -5.99 19.39 1.20
CA ALA A 65 -4.76 19.52 1.98
C ALA A 65 -4.41 18.32 2.93
N GLN A 66 -4.93 17.12 2.65
CA GLN A 66 -4.88 15.91 3.46
C GLN A 66 -3.82 14.90 2.97
N GLU A 67 -3.35 15.02 1.71
CA GLU A 67 -2.46 14.04 1.04
C GLU A 67 -1.11 13.79 1.76
N THR A 68 -0.63 14.73 2.56
CA THR A 68 0.66 14.60 3.27
C THR A 68 0.55 13.91 4.63
N MET A 69 -0.64 13.88 5.26
CA MET A 69 -0.82 13.29 6.61
C MET A 69 -1.10 11.79 6.59
N GLU A 70 -1.60 11.24 5.49
CA GLU A 70 -2.03 9.83 5.44
C GLU A 70 -0.91 8.85 5.09
N ILE A 71 0.09 9.32 4.31
CA ILE A 71 1.27 8.51 3.97
C ILE A 71 2.09 8.18 5.22
N GLU A 72 2.14 9.07 6.21
CA GLU A 72 2.80 8.81 7.50
C GLU A 72 2.05 7.78 8.35
N ARG A 73 0.72 7.72 8.24
CA ARG A 73 -0.13 6.80 9.04
C ARG A 73 -0.10 5.35 8.56
N CYS A 74 0.22 5.11 7.29
CA CYS A 74 0.36 3.75 6.75
C CYS A 74 1.78 3.17 6.93
N ALA A 75 2.69 3.94 7.53
CA ALA A 75 4.09 3.56 7.76
C ALA A 75 4.43 3.32 9.25
N GLU A 76 3.44 3.42 10.15
CA GLU A 76 3.55 3.09 11.59
C GLU A 76 3.06 1.68 11.92
#